data_AF-A0A2T2UUF3-F1
#
_entry.id   AF-A0A2T2UUF3-F1
#
_cell.length_a   1.000
_cell.length_b   1.000
_cell.length_c   1.000
_cell.angle_alpha   90.00
_cell.angle_beta   90.00
_cell.angle_gamma   90.00
#
_symmetry.space_group_name_H-M   'P 1'
#
loop_
_entity.id
_entity.type
_entity.pdbx_description
1 polymer ?
#
loop_
_entity_poly.entity_id
_entity_poly.type
_entity_poly.pdbx_seq_one_letter_code
_entity_poly.pdbx_strand_id
1 'polypeptide(L)'
;MKPSTLVNARYYSSFWLPVFLVLGGLLLAGCTATAPTVGTINTPDELETGESGTFEATIENQDEVGQEELSYSWEFGDESGGSGLLTNHVYNSTGKYTVTFTASNSGGADSASATVQVVRSPKPASISSLNATPNPAEAGERVRFSSNVQGATPIGYSWSFGDDTRSSGSSPSHTYNEPGTYDVELAVSNRDGTDSRSISLEVESALPEICTTVSEFNSAFFGRNSSTLTDEAKQSLNENADILNKCPNLTVRVEGFAAPGERNSQSLSNDRAQAVADYYADDNGIDSNRINTSGEGAASGVTSKKGGTRQFRRADSIPQR
;
A
#
# COMPACT_ATOMS: atom_id res chain seq x y z
N MET A 1 -84.59 76.49 6.86
CA MET A 1 -85.90 76.11 7.46
C MET A 1 -86.54 75.03 6.59
N LYS A 2 -87.51 74.25 7.11
CA LYS A 2 -88.47 73.42 6.31
C LYS A 2 -89.43 74.33 5.50
N PRO A 3 -90.28 73.88 4.55
CA PRO A 3 -90.67 72.52 4.11
C PRO A 3 -90.01 72.16 2.74
N SER A 4 -90.57 71.53 1.68
CA SER A 4 -91.89 70.97 1.25
C SER A 4 -91.64 70.01 0.07
N THR A 5 -92.16 68.77 0.01
CA THR A 5 -93.51 68.33 -0.45
C THR A 5 -94.02 68.93 -1.76
N LEU A 6 -94.19 68.12 -2.81
CA LEU A 6 -95.24 68.24 -3.82
C LEU A 6 -95.52 66.87 -4.50
N VAL A 7 -96.47 66.79 -5.45
CA VAL A 7 -97.43 65.67 -5.51
C VAL A 7 -97.97 65.38 -6.94
N ASN A 8 -98.50 64.15 -7.14
CA ASN A 8 -99.16 63.56 -8.35
C ASN A 8 -98.20 62.96 -9.41
N ALA A 9 -98.45 61.82 -10.08
CA ALA A 9 -99.67 61.10 -10.53
C ALA A 9 -100.27 61.66 -11.84
N ARG A 10 -100.89 60.89 -12.76
CA ARG A 10 -101.66 59.62 -12.67
C ARG A 10 -101.62 58.78 -13.98
N TYR A 11 -101.94 57.47 -13.88
CA TYR A 11 -102.68 56.56 -14.82
C TYR A 11 -102.38 56.59 -16.36
N TYR A 12 -102.57 55.54 -17.17
CA TYR A 12 -103.12 54.16 -17.09
C TYR A 12 -102.54 53.37 -18.32
N SER A 13 -102.81 52.09 -18.65
CA SER A 13 -103.62 50.97 -18.11
C SER A 13 -103.09 49.65 -18.69
N SER A 14 -102.75 48.65 -17.86
CA SER A 14 -103.60 47.47 -17.59
C SER A 14 -103.86 46.51 -18.76
N PHE A 15 -103.00 45.49 -18.90
CA PHE A 15 -103.41 44.10 -19.15
C PHE A 15 -102.39 43.16 -18.47
N TRP A 16 -102.81 41.95 -18.06
CA TRP A 16 -102.03 41.08 -17.15
C TRP A 16 -102.20 39.61 -17.50
N LEU A 17 -101.36 38.75 -16.88
CA LEU A 17 -101.17 37.29 -17.05
C LEU A 17 -100.18 36.86 -18.15
N PRO A 18 -99.37 35.81 -17.89
CA PRO A 18 -98.72 35.50 -16.62
C PRO A 18 -97.21 35.27 -16.78
N VAL A 19 -96.47 35.23 -15.67
CA VAL A 19 -95.04 34.87 -15.67
C VAL A 19 -94.88 33.39 -16.03
N PHE A 20 -94.31 33.11 -17.19
CA PHE A 20 -93.58 31.85 -17.39
C PHE A 20 -92.10 32.09 -17.17
N LEU A 21 -91.61 31.58 -16.04
CA LEU A 21 -90.21 31.66 -15.65
C LEU A 21 -89.44 30.61 -16.46
N VAL A 22 -89.17 30.93 -17.73
CA VAL A 22 -88.14 30.23 -18.49
C VAL A 22 -86.84 30.49 -17.74
N LEU A 23 -86.33 29.47 -17.04
CA LEU A 23 -84.96 29.52 -16.56
C LEU A 23 -84.10 29.76 -17.79
N GLY A 24 -83.35 30.86 -17.75
CA GLY A 24 -82.06 30.89 -18.40
C GLY A 24 -81.23 29.79 -17.75
N GLY A 25 -81.36 28.57 -18.26
CA GLY A 25 -80.44 27.49 -18.03
C GLY A 25 -79.12 27.95 -18.65
N LEU A 26 -78.38 28.76 -17.88
CA LEU A 26 -77.02 29.09 -18.18
C LEU A 26 -76.31 27.75 -18.33
N LEU A 27 -75.98 27.41 -19.58
CA LEU A 27 -75.02 26.36 -19.83
C LEU A 27 -73.74 26.82 -19.14
N LEU A 28 -73.53 26.28 -17.94
CA LEU A 28 -72.22 26.03 -17.41
C LEU A 28 -71.53 25.18 -18.47
N ALA A 29 -70.91 25.85 -19.44
CA ALA A 29 -69.84 25.28 -20.21
C ALA A 29 -68.83 24.81 -19.16
N GLY A 30 -68.80 23.50 -18.92
CA GLY A 30 -67.88 22.94 -17.95
C GLY A 30 -66.49 23.31 -18.41
N CYS A 31 -65.74 24.02 -17.56
CA CYS A 31 -64.31 24.14 -17.74
C CYS A 31 -63.75 22.73 -17.64
N THR A 32 -63.57 22.07 -18.79
CA THR A 32 -62.68 20.92 -18.90
C THR A 32 -61.31 21.43 -18.50
N ALA A 33 -60.75 20.89 -17.42
CA ALA A 33 -59.44 21.32 -16.95
C ALA A 33 -58.41 21.18 -18.08
N THR A 34 -57.49 22.15 -18.16
CA THR A 34 -56.36 22.08 -19.08
C THR A 34 -55.40 21.01 -18.56
N ALA A 35 -55.02 20.03 -19.37
CA ALA A 35 -53.94 19.12 -19.01
C ALA A 35 -52.62 19.88 -18.86
N PRO A 36 -51.72 19.51 -17.92
CA PRO A 36 -50.38 20.08 -17.89
C PRO A 36 -49.61 19.70 -19.17
N THR A 37 -48.67 20.56 -19.55
CA THR A 37 -47.69 20.30 -20.61
C THR A 37 -46.30 20.26 -19.98
N VAL A 38 -45.59 19.15 -20.16
CA VAL A 38 -44.22 18.97 -19.66
C VAL A 38 -43.27 19.75 -20.57
N GLY A 39 -42.46 20.62 -19.98
CA GLY A 39 -41.42 21.36 -20.68
C GLY A 39 -40.11 20.59 -20.71
N THR A 40 -39.08 21.18 -20.11
CA THR A 40 -37.77 20.54 -19.97
C THR A 40 -37.76 19.53 -18.83
N ILE A 41 -37.34 18.30 -19.11
CA ILE A 41 -36.73 17.43 -18.10
C ILE A 41 -35.21 17.58 -18.15
N ASN A 42 -34.59 17.63 -16.98
CA ASN A 42 -33.15 17.74 -16.78
C ASN A 42 -32.69 16.52 -15.98
N THR A 43 -31.85 15.70 -16.59
CA THR A 43 -31.39 14.40 -16.06
C THR A 43 -29.90 14.23 -16.32
N PRO A 44 -29.13 13.57 -15.44
CA PRO A 44 -27.72 13.27 -15.73
C PRO A 44 -27.58 12.35 -16.96
N ASP A 45 -26.68 12.68 -17.89
CA ASP A 45 -26.39 11.82 -19.04
C ASP A 45 -25.75 10.48 -18.61
N GLU A 46 -24.84 10.54 -17.63
CA GLU A 46 -24.15 9.39 -17.04
C GLU A 46 -24.12 9.51 -15.50
N LEU A 47 -24.15 8.35 -14.81
CA LEU A 47 -23.99 8.22 -13.36
C LEU A 47 -23.16 6.98 -13.02
N GLU A 48 -22.42 7.01 -11.92
CA GLU A 48 -21.81 5.81 -11.35
C GLU A 48 -22.82 4.96 -10.55
N THR A 49 -22.58 3.65 -10.47
CA THR A 49 -23.37 2.75 -9.63
C THR A 49 -23.25 3.16 -8.15
N GLY A 50 -24.37 3.47 -7.52
CA GLY A 50 -24.44 4.01 -6.15
C GLY A 50 -24.35 5.54 -6.05
N GLU A 51 -24.21 6.27 -7.15
CA GLU A 51 -24.29 7.74 -7.18
C GLU A 51 -25.74 8.23 -7.10
N SER A 52 -25.94 9.39 -6.48
CA SER A 52 -27.25 10.06 -6.37
C SER A 52 -27.40 11.11 -7.47
N GLY A 53 -28.11 10.78 -8.55
CA GLY A 53 -28.51 11.74 -9.58
C GLY A 53 -29.65 12.63 -9.10
N THR A 54 -29.63 13.89 -9.54
CA THR A 54 -30.72 14.86 -9.36
C THR A 54 -31.55 14.95 -10.63
N PHE A 55 -32.88 14.92 -10.50
CA PHE A 55 -33.84 14.90 -11.59
C PHE A 55 -34.82 16.05 -11.43
N GLU A 56 -34.93 16.90 -12.44
CA GLU A 56 -35.73 18.13 -12.41
C GLU A 56 -36.64 18.22 -13.65
N ALA A 57 -37.86 18.72 -13.47
CA ALA A 57 -38.85 18.90 -14.53
C ALA A 57 -39.55 20.26 -14.43
N THR A 58 -39.95 20.81 -15.58
CA THR A 58 -40.73 22.05 -15.68
C THR A 58 -42.09 21.80 -16.35
N ILE A 59 -43.07 22.68 -16.09
CA ILE A 59 -44.41 22.67 -16.69
C ILE A 59 -44.57 23.98 -17.46
N GLU A 60 -44.82 23.92 -18.77
CA GLU A 60 -44.83 25.12 -19.63
C GLU A 60 -46.09 25.97 -19.43
N ASN A 61 -47.25 25.32 -19.28
CA ASN A 61 -48.55 25.96 -19.20
C ASN A 61 -49.05 26.15 -17.76
N GLN A 62 -48.14 26.30 -16.79
CA GLN A 62 -48.48 26.29 -15.35
C GLN A 62 -49.55 27.34 -14.96
N ASP A 63 -49.53 28.52 -15.58
CA ASP A 63 -50.55 29.57 -15.36
C ASP A 63 -51.93 29.25 -15.99
N GLU A 64 -51.99 28.35 -16.99
CA GLU A 64 -53.22 27.96 -17.69
C GLU A 64 -53.92 26.73 -17.08
N VAL A 65 -53.21 25.96 -16.23
CA VAL A 65 -53.76 24.82 -15.47
C VAL A 65 -54.57 25.27 -14.24
N GLY A 66 -54.33 26.49 -13.74
CA GLY A 66 -55.18 27.13 -12.74
C GLY A 66 -55.02 26.61 -11.31
N GLN A 67 -56.14 26.32 -10.63
CA GLN A 67 -56.16 25.85 -9.23
C GLN A 67 -56.30 24.31 -9.11
N GLU A 68 -56.19 23.57 -10.21
CA GLU A 68 -56.27 22.11 -10.19
C GLU A 68 -55.07 21.48 -9.46
N GLU A 69 -55.30 20.39 -8.73
CA GLU A 69 -54.23 19.66 -8.04
C GLU A 69 -53.38 18.88 -9.06
N LEU A 70 -52.11 19.28 -9.18
CA LEU A 70 -51.14 18.65 -10.08
C LEU A 70 -50.44 17.47 -9.39
N SER A 71 -50.54 16.30 -10.01
CA SER A 71 -49.82 15.09 -9.64
C SER A 71 -48.59 14.92 -10.52
N TYR A 72 -47.44 14.63 -9.89
CA TYR A 72 -46.14 14.48 -10.55
C TYR A 72 -45.54 13.12 -10.18
N SER A 73 -45.19 12.31 -11.19
CA SER A 73 -44.56 11.00 -11.01
C SER A 73 -43.35 10.82 -11.91
N TRP A 74 -42.28 10.29 -11.34
CA TRP A 74 -41.09 9.82 -12.05
C TRP A 74 -41.07 8.29 -12.07
N GLU A 75 -40.80 7.71 -13.24
CA GLU A 75 -40.42 6.31 -13.40
C GLU A 75 -38.95 6.27 -13.81
N PHE A 76 -38.07 5.64 -13.03
CA PHE A 76 -36.62 5.67 -13.29
C PHE A 76 -36.11 4.55 -14.21
N GLY A 77 -37.00 3.66 -14.65
CA GLY A 77 -36.69 2.53 -15.54
C GLY A 77 -36.07 1.32 -14.86
N ASP A 78 -35.97 1.31 -13.53
CA ASP A 78 -35.38 0.25 -12.69
C ASP A 78 -36.38 -0.34 -11.68
N GLU A 79 -37.67 -0.30 -12.01
CA GLU A 79 -38.82 -0.64 -11.15
C GLU A 79 -39.03 0.32 -9.95
N SER A 80 -38.21 1.35 -9.78
CA SER A 80 -38.42 2.42 -8.81
C SER A 80 -39.05 3.69 -9.43
N GLY A 81 -39.54 4.58 -8.56
CA GLY A 81 -40.15 5.83 -8.96
C GLY A 81 -40.11 6.91 -7.87
N GLY A 82 -40.39 8.14 -8.26
CA GLY A 82 -40.34 9.34 -7.42
C GLY A 82 -41.50 10.29 -7.69
N SER A 83 -41.53 11.43 -7.01
CA SER A 83 -42.58 12.44 -7.17
C SER A 83 -42.05 13.86 -6.96
N GLY A 84 -42.86 14.85 -7.37
CA GLY A 84 -42.49 16.27 -7.37
C GLY A 84 -41.70 16.71 -8.61
N LEU A 85 -41.52 18.02 -8.77
CA LEU A 85 -40.76 18.63 -9.87
C LEU A 85 -39.23 18.49 -9.71
N LEU A 86 -38.75 18.19 -8.51
CA LEU A 86 -37.34 17.97 -8.18
C LEU A 86 -37.23 16.74 -7.27
N THR A 87 -36.41 15.78 -7.66
CA THR A 87 -36.21 14.53 -6.91
C THR A 87 -34.80 13.98 -7.11
N ASN A 88 -34.38 13.03 -6.26
CA ASN A 88 -33.07 12.39 -6.35
C ASN A 88 -33.25 10.87 -6.43
N HIS A 89 -32.40 10.19 -7.22
CA HIS A 89 -32.43 8.73 -7.35
C HIS A 89 -31.02 8.11 -7.41
N VAL A 90 -30.90 6.85 -6.98
CA VAL A 90 -29.66 6.08 -6.90
C VAL A 90 -29.81 4.73 -7.60
N TYR A 91 -29.09 4.53 -8.69
CA TYR A 91 -29.08 3.26 -9.42
C TYR A 91 -28.07 2.26 -8.82
N ASN A 92 -28.55 1.08 -8.45
CA ASN A 92 -27.74 0.01 -7.84
C ASN A 92 -27.23 -1.04 -8.85
N SER A 93 -27.38 -0.79 -10.16
CA SER A 93 -26.89 -1.69 -11.22
C SER A 93 -26.46 -0.88 -12.45
N THR A 94 -25.49 -1.42 -13.19
CA THR A 94 -25.05 -0.84 -14.47
C THR A 94 -26.06 -1.16 -15.57
N GLY A 95 -26.47 -0.16 -16.33
CA GLY A 95 -27.45 -0.32 -17.41
C GLY A 95 -27.71 1.01 -18.12
N LYS A 96 -28.47 0.96 -19.22
CA LYS A 96 -29.04 2.17 -19.81
C LYS A 96 -30.51 2.24 -19.39
N TYR A 97 -30.86 3.27 -18.64
CA TYR A 97 -32.19 3.46 -18.08
C TYR A 97 -32.95 4.54 -18.85
N THR A 98 -34.23 4.30 -19.09
CA THR A 98 -35.14 5.32 -19.63
C THR A 98 -35.90 5.91 -18.45
N VAL A 99 -35.71 7.19 -18.20
CA VAL A 99 -36.39 7.93 -17.14
C VAL A 99 -37.57 8.67 -17.76
N THR A 100 -38.77 8.48 -17.22
CA THR A 100 -39.98 9.14 -17.68
C THR A 100 -40.56 9.99 -16.56
N PHE A 101 -40.79 11.27 -16.83
CA PHE A 101 -41.59 12.15 -16.00
C PHE A 101 -43.01 12.25 -16.56
N THR A 102 -44.01 12.18 -15.70
CA THR A 102 -45.42 12.43 -16.05
C THR A 102 -46.02 13.47 -15.11
N ALA A 103 -46.66 14.48 -15.70
CA ALA A 103 -47.52 15.42 -14.99
C ALA A 103 -48.98 15.13 -15.35
N SER A 104 -49.89 15.21 -14.37
CA SER A 104 -51.31 14.87 -14.56
C SER A 104 -52.26 15.65 -13.65
N ASN A 105 -53.50 15.82 -14.11
CA ASN A 105 -54.61 16.40 -13.35
C ASN A 105 -55.97 15.83 -13.84
N SER A 106 -57.07 16.47 -13.47
CA SER A 106 -58.43 16.12 -13.90
C SER A 106 -58.70 16.29 -15.41
N GLY A 107 -57.86 17.05 -16.12
CA GLY A 107 -57.97 17.35 -17.55
C GLY A 107 -57.19 16.38 -18.46
N GLY A 108 -56.14 15.75 -17.94
CA GLY A 108 -55.33 14.79 -18.67
C GLY A 108 -53.95 14.59 -18.06
N ALA A 109 -53.03 14.06 -18.85
CA ALA A 109 -51.64 13.87 -18.49
C ALA A 109 -50.73 14.09 -19.71
N ASP A 110 -49.49 14.50 -19.45
CA ASP A 110 -48.43 14.65 -20.44
C ASP A 110 -47.10 14.13 -19.85
N SER A 111 -46.18 13.70 -20.71
CA SER A 111 -44.95 13.04 -20.28
C SER A 111 -43.76 13.25 -21.22
N ALA A 112 -42.58 13.30 -20.62
CA ALA A 112 -41.30 13.37 -21.32
C ALA A 112 -40.35 12.28 -20.81
N SER A 113 -39.49 11.77 -21.69
CA SER A 113 -38.51 10.74 -21.35
C SER A 113 -37.10 11.10 -21.79
N ALA A 114 -36.13 10.86 -20.91
CA ALA A 114 -34.69 10.97 -21.16
C ALA A 114 -34.01 9.61 -20.90
N THR A 115 -32.71 9.50 -21.16
CA THR A 115 -31.98 8.25 -20.87
C THR A 115 -30.69 8.49 -20.11
N VAL A 116 -30.56 7.84 -18.95
CA VAL A 116 -29.37 7.86 -18.10
C VAL A 116 -28.52 6.62 -18.39
N GLN A 117 -27.22 6.81 -18.63
CA GLN A 117 -26.26 5.71 -18.67
C GLN A 117 -25.68 5.47 -17.27
N VAL A 118 -25.89 4.31 -16.67
CA VAL A 118 -25.27 3.97 -15.38
C VAL A 118 -24.07 3.07 -15.62
N VAL A 119 -22.89 3.55 -15.23
CA VAL A 119 -21.60 2.85 -15.36
C VAL A 119 -21.17 2.25 -14.01
N ARG A 120 -20.22 1.31 -14.05
CA ARG A 120 -19.64 0.80 -12.80
C ARG A 120 -18.69 1.84 -12.24
N SER A 121 -18.91 2.26 -11.00
CA SER A 121 -17.98 3.07 -10.22
C SER A 121 -16.54 2.51 -10.34
N PRO A 122 -15.54 3.33 -10.70
CA PRO A 122 -14.20 2.86 -11.00
C PRO A 122 -13.50 2.42 -9.71
N LYS A 123 -12.79 1.30 -9.78
CA LYS A 123 -11.96 0.82 -8.69
C LYS A 123 -10.56 0.48 -9.22
N PRO A 124 -9.70 1.51 -9.41
CA PRO A 124 -8.32 1.35 -9.87
C PRO A 124 -7.52 0.34 -9.05
N ALA A 125 -6.51 -0.27 -9.67
CA ALA A 125 -5.51 -1.03 -8.95
C ALA A 125 -4.68 -0.09 -8.04
N SER A 126 -4.40 -0.49 -6.80
CA SER A 126 -3.69 0.33 -5.81
C SER A 126 -2.92 -0.51 -4.77
N ILE A 127 -1.77 -0.03 -4.30
CA ILE A 127 -0.79 -0.75 -3.46
C ILE A 127 -0.75 -0.12 -2.06
N SER A 128 -1.54 -0.65 -1.12
CA SER A 128 -1.58 -0.12 0.26
C SER A 128 -0.32 -0.43 1.06
N SER A 129 0.35 -1.56 0.79
CA SER A 129 1.68 -1.88 1.31
C SER A 129 2.51 -2.76 0.36
N LEU A 130 3.83 -2.67 0.53
CA LEU A 130 4.85 -3.44 -0.19
C LEU A 130 5.97 -3.76 0.81
N ASN A 131 6.41 -5.02 0.90
CA ASN A 131 7.45 -5.48 1.80
C ASN A 131 8.37 -6.52 1.13
N ALA A 132 9.64 -6.50 1.49
CA ALA A 132 10.63 -7.53 1.20
C ALA A 132 11.02 -8.26 2.50
N THR A 133 11.36 -9.55 2.44
CA THR A 133 11.85 -10.29 3.61
C THR A 133 12.82 -11.42 3.20
N PRO A 134 14.04 -11.47 3.76
CA PRO A 134 14.62 -10.50 4.70
C PRO A 134 15.00 -9.17 4.00
N ASN A 135 15.31 -8.15 4.81
CA ASN A 135 15.84 -6.84 4.41
C ASN A 135 16.48 -6.19 5.67
N PRO A 136 17.82 -6.05 5.78
CA PRO A 136 18.82 -6.53 4.81
C PRO A 136 18.80 -8.05 4.60
N ALA A 137 19.39 -8.51 3.50
CA ALA A 137 19.51 -9.93 3.13
C ALA A 137 20.97 -10.28 2.79
N GLU A 138 21.38 -11.54 2.93
CA GLU A 138 22.73 -11.95 2.47
C GLU A 138 22.76 -12.22 0.95
N ALA A 139 23.89 -11.92 0.29
CA ALA A 139 24.10 -12.25 -1.11
C ALA A 139 23.95 -13.77 -1.38
N GLY A 140 23.11 -14.15 -2.32
CA GLY A 140 22.70 -15.53 -2.60
C GLY A 140 21.49 -16.02 -1.78
N GLU A 141 20.98 -15.23 -0.83
CA GLU A 141 19.74 -15.54 -0.10
C GLU A 141 18.49 -15.34 -0.99
N ARG A 142 17.37 -15.97 -0.61
CA ARG A 142 16.08 -15.81 -1.29
C ARG A 142 15.16 -14.86 -0.54
N VAL A 143 15.13 -13.62 -1.02
CA VAL A 143 14.18 -12.59 -0.61
C VAL A 143 12.79 -12.93 -1.16
N ARG A 144 11.76 -12.82 -0.32
CA ARG A 144 10.35 -12.96 -0.69
C ARG A 144 9.69 -11.59 -0.66
N PHE A 145 8.86 -11.32 -1.65
CA PHE A 145 8.13 -10.07 -1.76
C PHE A 145 6.64 -10.29 -1.48
N SER A 146 6.04 -9.33 -0.79
CA SER A 146 4.62 -9.34 -0.46
C SER A 146 4.04 -7.94 -0.62
N SER A 147 2.81 -7.88 -1.10
CA SER A 147 2.08 -6.63 -1.31
C SER A 147 0.63 -6.79 -0.87
N ASN A 148 0.01 -5.69 -0.44
CA ASN A 148 -1.43 -5.62 -0.22
C ASN A 148 -2.04 -4.73 -1.31
N VAL A 149 -2.72 -5.38 -2.26
CA VAL A 149 -3.18 -4.75 -3.50
C VAL A 149 -4.71 -4.82 -3.57
N GLN A 150 -5.31 -3.67 -3.87
CA GLN A 150 -6.76 -3.49 -3.97
C GLN A 150 -7.13 -3.03 -5.38
N GLY A 151 -8.36 -3.31 -5.79
CA GLY A 151 -8.90 -2.88 -7.09
C GLY A 151 -10.13 -3.69 -7.48
N ALA A 152 -10.68 -3.42 -8.68
CA ALA A 152 -11.48 -4.39 -9.41
C ALA A 152 -10.58 -5.44 -10.08
N THR A 153 -11.06 -6.68 -10.20
CA THR A 153 -10.35 -7.77 -10.89
C THR A 153 -10.66 -7.80 -12.39
N PRO A 154 -9.78 -8.41 -13.22
CA PRO A 154 -8.44 -8.91 -12.88
C PRO A 154 -7.44 -7.77 -12.64
N ILE A 155 -6.41 -8.03 -11.84
CA ILE A 155 -5.30 -7.11 -11.57
C ILE A 155 -4.01 -7.74 -12.12
N GLY A 156 -3.29 -7.00 -12.96
CA GLY A 156 -1.94 -7.33 -13.42
C GLY A 156 -0.89 -6.88 -12.41
N TYR A 157 0.22 -7.61 -12.35
CA TYR A 157 1.36 -7.35 -11.46
C TYR A 157 2.65 -7.43 -12.28
N SER A 158 3.49 -6.40 -12.18
CA SER A 158 4.80 -6.32 -12.84
C SER A 158 5.84 -5.87 -11.82
N TRP A 159 6.89 -6.67 -11.66
CA TRP A 159 7.99 -6.40 -10.73
C TRP A 159 9.26 -6.03 -11.48
N SER A 160 9.99 -5.05 -10.97
CA SER A 160 11.37 -4.73 -11.32
C SER A 160 12.22 -4.86 -10.07
N PHE A 161 13.29 -5.66 -10.10
CA PHE A 161 14.11 -5.94 -8.92
C PHE A 161 15.34 -5.03 -8.78
N GLY A 162 15.53 -4.06 -9.69
CA GLY A 162 16.67 -3.13 -9.65
C GLY A 162 18.00 -3.71 -10.19
N ASP A 163 18.03 -5.00 -10.54
CA ASP A 163 19.17 -5.74 -11.11
C ASP A 163 18.94 -6.13 -12.59
N ASP A 164 18.16 -5.31 -13.31
CA ASP A 164 17.57 -5.57 -14.63
C ASP A 164 16.59 -6.77 -14.73
N THR A 165 16.48 -7.62 -13.69
CA THR A 165 15.52 -8.73 -13.70
C THR A 165 14.10 -8.30 -13.30
N ARG A 166 13.11 -9.09 -13.71
CA ARG A 166 11.67 -8.78 -13.60
C ARG A 166 10.85 -10.02 -13.30
N SER A 167 9.67 -9.84 -12.73
CA SER A 167 8.72 -10.93 -12.45
C SER A 167 7.26 -10.49 -12.57
N SER A 168 6.34 -11.44 -12.46
CA SER A 168 4.89 -11.22 -12.46
C SER A 168 4.21 -12.07 -11.40
N GLY A 169 2.94 -11.78 -11.12
CA GLY A 169 2.18 -12.37 -10.00
C GLY A 169 2.31 -11.58 -8.70
N SER A 170 1.50 -11.93 -7.70
CA SER A 170 1.27 -11.09 -6.51
C SER A 170 2.38 -11.15 -5.45
N SER A 171 3.12 -12.26 -5.39
CA SER A 171 4.07 -12.58 -4.31
C SER A 171 5.28 -13.38 -4.82
N PRO A 172 6.17 -12.79 -5.64
CA PRO A 172 7.35 -13.47 -6.15
C PRO A 172 8.46 -13.61 -5.07
N SER A 173 9.52 -14.32 -5.42
CA SER A 173 10.77 -14.36 -4.68
C SER A 173 11.95 -14.20 -5.64
N HIS A 174 13.00 -13.51 -5.21
CA HIS A 174 14.21 -13.28 -5.99
C HIS A 174 15.48 -13.52 -5.16
N THR A 175 16.63 -13.61 -5.83
CA THR A 175 17.95 -13.81 -5.21
C THR A 175 18.98 -12.93 -5.92
N TYR A 176 19.62 -12.06 -5.14
CA TYR A 176 20.68 -11.15 -5.58
C TYR A 176 22.03 -11.80 -5.25
N ASN A 177 22.94 -11.89 -6.21
CA ASN A 177 24.23 -12.58 -6.02
C ASN A 177 25.37 -11.63 -5.61
N GLU A 178 25.17 -10.33 -5.73
CA GLU A 178 26.14 -9.29 -5.39
C GLU A 178 25.58 -8.41 -4.26
N PRO A 179 26.44 -7.86 -3.38
CA PRO A 179 26.02 -6.90 -2.36
C PRO A 179 25.71 -5.53 -2.96
N GLY A 180 24.73 -4.81 -2.38
CA GLY A 180 24.33 -3.49 -2.84
C GLY A 180 22.95 -3.06 -2.32
N THR A 181 22.50 -1.89 -2.77
CA THR A 181 21.15 -1.37 -2.52
C THR A 181 20.34 -1.47 -3.81
N TYR A 182 19.19 -2.13 -3.75
CA TYR A 182 18.32 -2.41 -4.89
C TYR A 182 16.95 -1.74 -4.69
N ASP A 183 16.59 -0.82 -5.59
CA ASP A 183 15.26 -0.23 -5.61
C ASP A 183 14.27 -1.16 -6.34
N VAL A 184 13.51 -1.91 -5.55
CA VAL A 184 12.53 -2.88 -6.04
C VAL A 184 11.19 -2.18 -6.24
N GLU A 185 10.68 -2.17 -7.48
CA GLU A 185 9.37 -1.60 -7.83
C GLU A 185 8.34 -2.71 -8.11
N LEU A 186 7.15 -2.55 -7.53
CA LEU A 186 5.93 -3.22 -7.98
C LEU A 186 5.03 -2.19 -8.69
N ALA A 187 4.66 -2.47 -9.93
CA ALA A 187 3.57 -1.81 -10.63
C ALA A 187 2.35 -2.75 -10.74
N VAL A 188 1.16 -2.23 -10.46
CA VAL A 188 -0.13 -2.93 -10.59
C VAL A 188 -1.05 -2.20 -11.55
N SER A 189 -1.91 -2.95 -12.23
CA SER A 189 -2.84 -2.40 -13.23
C SER A 189 -4.15 -3.16 -13.30
N ASN A 190 -5.24 -2.45 -13.60
CA ASN A 190 -6.49 -3.04 -14.05
C ASN A 190 -7.15 -2.13 -15.10
N ARG A 191 -8.39 -2.43 -15.52
CA ARG A 191 -9.10 -1.62 -16.53
C ARG A 191 -9.51 -0.22 -16.07
N ASP A 192 -9.38 0.10 -14.78
CA ASP A 192 -9.80 1.38 -14.19
C ASP A 192 -8.60 2.27 -13.83
N GLY A 193 -7.38 1.73 -13.79
CA GLY A 193 -6.17 2.51 -13.53
C GLY A 193 -4.95 1.67 -13.14
N THR A 194 -3.87 2.37 -12.80
CA THR A 194 -2.55 1.82 -12.45
C THR A 194 -1.98 2.50 -11.22
N ASP A 195 -1.17 1.79 -10.45
CA ASP A 195 -0.41 2.32 -9.32
C ASP A 195 0.97 1.65 -9.29
N SER A 196 2.00 2.35 -8.77
CA SER A 196 3.32 1.76 -8.58
C SER A 196 3.97 2.22 -7.29
N ARG A 197 4.77 1.33 -6.70
CA ARG A 197 5.38 1.52 -5.39
C ARG A 197 6.72 0.82 -5.32
N SER A 198 7.70 1.51 -4.74
CA SER A 198 9.04 0.96 -4.55
C SER A 198 9.36 0.71 -3.08
N ILE A 199 10.29 -0.21 -2.85
CA ILE A 199 10.96 -0.46 -1.57
C ILE A 199 12.47 -0.59 -1.85
N SER A 200 13.29 0.06 -1.04
CA SER A 200 14.74 -0.12 -1.11
C SER A 200 15.12 -1.36 -0.30
N LEU A 201 15.87 -2.26 -0.92
CA LEU A 201 16.35 -3.52 -0.36
C LEU A 201 17.86 -3.47 -0.23
N GLU A 202 18.36 -3.71 0.98
CA GLU A 202 19.79 -3.82 1.26
C GLU A 202 20.23 -5.28 1.15
N VAL A 203 21.32 -5.53 0.42
CA VAL A 203 21.94 -6.85 0.28
C VAL A 203 23.38 -6.76 0.75
N GLU A 204 23.68 -7.47 1.83
CA GLU A 204 25.00 -7.54 2.44
C GLU A 204 25.84 -8.67 1.83
N SER A 205 27.17 -8.56 1.94
CA SER A 205 28.09 -9.63 1.54
C SER A 205 27.89 -10.86 2.41
N ALA A 206 27.55 -11.99 1.82
CA ALA A 206 27.37 -13.24 2.56
C ALA A 206 28.64 -13.63 3.34
N LEU A 207 28.46 -14.09 4.59
CA LEU A 207 29.59 -14.43 5.45
C LEU A 207 30.26 -15.73 4.96
N PRO A 208 31.60 -15.74 4.75
CA PRO A 208 32.30 -16.95 4.31
C PRO A 208 32.09 -18.15 5.25
N GLU A 209 31.85 -19.34 4.69
CA GLU A 209 31.59 -20.58 5.46
C GLU A 209 32.71 -20.91 6.47
N ILE A 210 33.95 -20.46 6.21
CA ILE A 210 35.06 -20.60 7.16
C ILE A 210 34.77 -19.94 8.52
N CYS A 211 33.95 -18.88 8.56
CA CYS A 211 33.56 -18.18 9.79
C CYS A 211 32.69 -19.04 10.72
N THR A 212 31.92 -19.98 10.18
CA THR A 212 31.07 -20.90 10.94
C THR A 212 31.68 -22.29 11.09
N THR A 213 32.70 -22.64 10.31
CA THR A 213 33.35 -23.96 10.33
C THR A 213 34.75 -23.98 10.98
N VAL A 214 35.47 -22.86 11.09
CA VAL A 214 36.82 -22.85 11.71
C VAL A 214 36.76 -23.23 13.19
N SER A 215 37.55 -24.24 13.57
CA SER A 215 37.65 -24.78 14.94
C SER A 215 39.06 -24.67 15.53
N GLU A 216 40.08 -24.56 14.69
CA GLU A 216 41.50 -24.48 15.07
C GLU A 216 42.20 -23.42 14.21
N PHE A 217 43.23 -22.77 14.77
CA PHE A 217 44.13 -21.86 14.08
C PHE A 217 45.57 -22.37 14.19
N ASN A 218 46.47 -21.91 13.30
CA ASN A 218 47.88 -22.28 13.36
C ASN A 218 48.56 -21.78 14.65
N SER A 219 49.28 -22.66 15.34
CA SER A 219 50.20 -22.30 16.43
C SER A 219 51.41 -21.48 15.96
N ALA A 220 51.88 -20.56 16.78
CA ALA A 220 53.15 -19.86 16.60
C ALA A 220 54.29 -20.56 17.36
N PHE A 221 55.46 -20.67 16.70
CA PHE A 221 56.66 -21.28 17.26
C PHE A 221 57.78 -20.25 17.36
N PHE A 222 58.19 -19.93 18.59
CA PHE A 222 59.27 -18.99 18.88
C PHE A 222 60.63 -19.70 18.98
N GLY A 223 61.73 -18.93 18.91
CA GLY A 223 63.07 -19.39 19.27
C GLY A 223 63.17 -19.81 20.75
N ARG A 224 64.14 -20.67 21.09
CA ARG A 224 64.34 -21.07 22.49
C ARG A 224 64.63 -19.85 23.35
N ASN A 225 63.95 -19.74 24.50
CA ASN A 225 64.07 -18.64 25.46
C ASN A 225 63.62 -17.25 24.94
N SER A 226 63.11 -17.17 23.70
CA SER A 226 62.69 -15.95 23.02
C SER A 226 61.17 -15.79 22.98
N SER A 227 60.73 -14.54 23.00
CA SER A 227 59.36 -14.07 22.74
C SER A 227 59.24 -13.26 21.44
N THR A 228 60.31 -13.16 20.64
CA THR A 228 60.26 -12.56 19.29
C THR A 228 59.78 -13.60 18.29
N LEU A 229 58.73 -13.26 17.51
CA LEU A 229 58.26 -14.09 16.40
C LEU A 229 59.35 -14.25 15.34
N THR A 230 59.43 -15.45 14.75
CA THR A 230 60.24 -15.70 13.54
C THR A 230 59.38 -15.53 12.29
N ASP A 231 60.00 -15.45 11.11
CA ASP A 231 59.27 -15.27 9.85
C ASP A 231 58.32 -16.44 9.54
N GLU A 232 58.67 -17.68 9.94
CA GLU A 232 57.77 -18.83 9.80
C GLU A 232 56.61 -18.80 10.79
N ALA A 233 56.79 -18.16 11.96
CA ALA A 233 55.69 -17.90 12.89
C ALA A 233 54.74 -16.84 12.33
N LYS A 234 55.28 -15.72 11.83
CA LYS A 234 54.51 -14.66 11.14
C LYS A 234 53.71 -15.23 9.95
N GLN A 235 54.35 -16.02 9.09
CA GLN A 235 53.66 -16.70 7.97
C GLN A 235 52.52 -17.61 8.43
N SER A 236 52.71 -18.35 9.52
CA SER A 236 51.67 -19.24 10.08
C SER A 236 50.49 -18.44 10.66
N LEU A 237 50.77 -17.29 11.28
CA LEU A 237 49.76 -16.40 11.86
C LEU A 237 48.98 -15.61 10.79
N ASN A 238 49.57 -15.29 9.64
CA ASN A 238 48.85 -14.64 8.55
C ASN A 238 47.67 -15.48 8.03
N GLU A 239 47.82 -16.82 7.93
CA GLU A 239 46.69 -17.72 7.59
C GLU A 239 45.51 -17.56 8.59
N ASN A 240 45.79 -17.21 9.86
CA ASN A 240 44.76 -16.96 10.88
C ASN A 240 44.18 -15.53 10.79
N ALA A 241 45.06 -14.53 10.60
CA ALA A 241 44.67 -13.12 10.48
C ALA A 241 43.75 -12.89 9.27
N ASP A 242 44.02 -13.59 8.17
CA ASP A 242 43.17 -13.63 6.97
C ASP A 242 41.73 -14.10 7.27
N ILE A 243 41.56 -15.05 8.20
CA ILE A 243 40.24 -15.55 8.63
C ILE A 243 39.61 -14.55 9.60
N LEU A 244 40.36 -14.02 10.57
CA LEU A 244 39.86 -13.01 11.51
C LEU A 244 39.40 -11.73 10.80
N ASN A 245 40.07 -11.29 9.72
CA ASN A 245 39.64 -10.16 8.90
C ASN A 245 38.36 -10.46 8.09
N LYS A 246 38.16 -11.71 7.63
CA LYS A 246 36.95 -12.14 6.89
C LYS A 246 35.74 -12.43 7.79
N CYS A 247 35.98 -12.64 9.09
CA CYS A 247 34.99 -13.14 10.04
C CYS A 247 34.85 -12.18 11.24
N PRO A 248 34.16 -11.04 11.12
CA PRO A 248 34.16 -9.97 12.14
C PRO A 248 33.67 -10.43 13.51
N ASN A 249 32.67 -11.32 13.56
CA ASN A 249 32.11 -11.87 14.80
C ASN A 249 33.00 -12.94 15.47
N LEU A 250 34.09 -13.37 14.82
CA LEU A 250 35.01 -14.35 15.39
C LEU A 250 36.02 -13.63 16.31
N THR A 251 36.24 -14.16 17.50
CA THR A 251 37.29 -13.69 18.42
C THR A 251 38.39 -14.75 18.55
N VAL A 252 39.54 -14.40 19.12
CA VAL A 252 40.65 -15.32 19.33
C VAL A 252 41.15 -15.26 20.77
N ARG A 253 41.27 -16.43 21.42
CA ARG A 253 42.12 -16.58 22.61
C ARG A 253 43.50 -17.03 22.18
N VAL A 254 44.53 -16.36 22.71
CA VAL A 254 45.94 -16.63 22.45
C VAL A 254 46.55 -17.17 23.75
N GLU A 255 46.82 -18.46 23.78
CA GLU A 255 47.43 -19.15 24.91
C GLU A 255 48.95 -19.26 24.67
N GLY A 256 49.75 -18.52 25.42
CA GLY A 256 51.22 -18.55 25.35
C GLY A 256 51.83 -19.58 26.30
N PHE A 257 52.98 -20.15 25.95
CA PHE A 257 53.63 -21.23 26.69
C PHE A 257 55.17 -21.10 26.69
N ALA A 258 55.80 -21.45 27.81
CA ALA A 258 57.23 -21.68 27.94
C ALA A 258 57.57 -23.18 27.85
N ALA A 259 58.65 -23.55 27.16
CA ALA A 259 59.13 -24.93 27.17
C ALA A 259 59.88 -25.26 28.48
N PRO A 260 59.93 -26.53 28.91
CA PRO A 260 60.74 -26.96 30.04
C PRO A 260 62.21 -26.50 29.92
N GLY A 261 62.72 -25.82 30.94
CA GLY A 261 64.08 -25.28 30.93
C GLY A 261 64.29 -24.03 30.07
N GLU A 262 63.24 -23.23 29.84
CA GLU A 262 63.32 -21.83 29.43
C GLU A 262 63.14 -20.87 30.65
N ARG A 263 63.52 -19.59 30.51
CA ARG A 263 63.45 -18.57 31.56
C ARG A 263 62.02 -18.37 32.09
N ASN A 264 61.91 -18.06 33.38
CA ASN A 264 60.78 -17.41 34.04
C ASN A 264 59.42 -17.75 33.41
N SER A 265 59.03 -19.03 33.47
CA SER A 265 58.03 -19.62 32.57
C SER A 265 56.76 -18.78 32.40
N GLN A 266 56.20 -18.25 33.49
CA GLN A 266 55.01 -17.39 33.46
C GLN A 266 55.23 -16.07 32.70
N SER A 267 56.37 -15.40 32.88
CA SER A 267 56.71 -14.22 32.08
C SER A 267 56.90 -14.63 30.62
N LEU A 268 57.70 -15.65 30.32
CA LEU A 268 57.94 -16.04 28.93
C LEU A 268 56.66 -16.52 28.20
N SER A 269 55.69 -17.12 28.91
CA SER A 269 54.38 -17.42 28.34
C SER A 269 53.56 -16.15 28.07
N ASN A 270 53.53 -15.20 29.01
CA ASN A 270 52.85 -13.91 28.82
C ASN A 270 53.48 -13.13 27.66
N ASP A 271 54.82 -13.01 27.64
CA ASP A 271 55.60 -12.33 26.59
C ASP A 271 55.27 -12.90 25.19
N ARG A 272 55.02 -14.21 25.08
CA ARG A 272 54.68 -14.90 23.83
C ARG A 272 53.21 -14.76 23.43
N ALA A 273 52.29 -14.77 24.38
CA ALA A 273 50.88 -14.49 24.11
C ALA A 273 50.70 -13.06 23.59
N GLN A 274 51.36 -12.10 24.25
CA GLN A 274 51.35 -10.70 23.83
C GLN A 274 51.96 -10.54 22.43
N ALA A 275 53.14 -11.12 22.16
CA ALA A 275 53.76 -11.00 20.83
C ALA A 275 52.93 -11.57 19.66
N VAL A 276 51.98 -12.48 19.91
CA VAL A 276 51.00 -12.93 18.90
C VAL A 276 49.80 -11.98 18.82
N ALA A 277 49.34 -11.42 19.94
CA ALA A 277 48.28 -10.42 19.96
C ALA A 277 48.70 -9.12 19.27
N ASP A 278 49.90 -8.61 19.56
CA ASP A 278 50.52 -7.47 18.89
C ASP A 278 50.61 -7.72 17.37
N TYR A 279 50.93 -8.97 16.96
CA TYR A 279 50.99 -9.34 15.55
C TYR A 279 49.63 -9.36 14.85
N TYR A 280 48.55 -9.68 15.57
CA TYR A 280 47.19 -9.57 15.04
C TYR A 280 46.70 -8.12 15.01
N ALA A 281 46.97 -7.33 16.05
CA ALA A 281 46.50 -5.95 16.17
C ALA A 281 47.30 -4.96 15.31
N ASP A 282 48.62 -4.86 15.55
CA ASP A 282 49.46 -3.81 14.97
C ASP A 282 49.92 -4.16 13.55
N ASP A 283 50.38 -5.40 13.34
CA ASP A 283 50.88 -5.86 12.02
C ASP A 283 49.75 -6.29 11.06
N ASN A 284 48.52 -6.55 11.55
CA ASN A 284 47.40 -7.11 10.74
C ASN A 284 46.02 -6.45 10.92
N GLY A 285 45.87 -5.44 11.80
CA GLY A 285 44.65 -4.62 11.91
C GLY A 285 43.45 -5.26 12.61
N ILE A 286 43.61 -6.39 13.30
CA ILE A 286 42.53 -7.02 14.06
C ILE A 286 42.23 -6.20 15.32
N ASP A 287 40.98 -5.75 15.48
CA ASP A 287 40.51 -5.03 16.68
C ASP A 287 40.92 -5.77 17.97
N SER A 288 41.68 -5.09 18.84
CA SER A 288 42.19 -5.63 20.10
C SER A 288 41.09 -6.15 21.02
N ASN A 289 39.85 -5.64 20.94
CA ASN A 289 38.71 -6.16 21.69
C ASN A 289 38.35 -7.62 21.31
N ARG A 290 38.80 -8.09 20.14
CA ARG A 290 38.60 -9.45 19.65
C ARG A 290 39.72 -10.41 20.05
N ILE A 291 40.77 -9.93 20.72
CA ILE A 291 41.99 -10.68 21.06
C ILE A 291 42.13 -10.80 22.59
N ASN A 292 42.07 -12.02 23.11
CA ASN A 292 42.26 -12.31 24.54
C ASN A 292 43.56 -13.09 24.76
N THR A 293 44.48 -12.59 25.57
CA THR A 293 45.77 -13.25 25.86
C THR A 293 45.79 -13.94 27.22
N SER A 294 46.35 -15.15 27.29
CA SER A 294 46.75 -15.78 28.55
C SER A 294 48.12 -16.45 28.43
N GLY A 295 48.87 -16.51 29.53
CA GLY A 295 50.12 -17.26 29.60
C GLY A 295 49.95 -18.47 30.51
N GLU A 296 50.14 -19.67 29.96
CA GLU A 296 49.90 -20.94 30.64
C GLU A 296 51.15 -21.49 31.37
N GLY A 297 52.17 -20.65 31.56
CA GLY A 297 53.41 -21.03 32.22
C GLY A 297 54.20 -22.07 31.43
N ALA A 298 54.55 -23.20 32.07
CA ALA A 298 55.40 -24.23 31.48
C ALA A 298 54.58 -25.35 30.81
N ALA A 299 54.76 -25.54 29.50
CA ALA A 299 54.11 -26.60 28.73
C ALA A 299 54.53 -28.00 29.22
N SER A 300 53.54 -28.85 29.45
CA SER A 300 53.70 -30.25 29.87
C SER A 300 53.95 -31.24 28.71
N GLY A 301 53.88 -30.79 27.45
CA GLY A 301 53.94 -31.67 26.28
C GLY A 301 54.48 -31.02 25.00
N VAL A 302 54.62 -31.85 23.96
CA VAL A 302 55.12 -31.46 22.62
C VAL A 302 54.04 -31.64 21.56
N THR A 303 53.95 -30.69 20.64
CA THR A 303 53.08 -30.70 19.46
C THR A 303 53.88 -31.01 18.19
N SER A 304 53.20 -31.37 17.10
CA SER A 304 53.81 -31.59 15.79
C SER A 304 53.64 -30.35 14.90
N LYS A 305 54.74 -29.81 14.36
CA LYS A 305 54.69 -28.76 13.33
C LYS A 305 54.23 -29.34 11.98
N LYS A 306 53.62 -28.51 11.13
CA LYS A 306 53.42 -28.72 9.67
C LYS A 306 54.77 -29.22 9.09
N GLY A 307 54.85 -30.52 8.72
CA GLY A 307 56.12 -31.21 8.37
C GLY A 307 56.61 -32.29 9.37
N GLY A 308 55.86 -32.61 10.41
CA GLY A 308 56.05 -33.82 11.25
C GLY A 308 57.10 -33.73 12.37
N THR A 309 57.85 -32.63 12.47
CA THR A 309 58.78 -32.42 13.59
C THR A 309 58.04 -32.13 14.89
N ARG A 310 58.43 -32.81 15.98
CA ARG A 310 57.92 -32.52 17.33
C ARG A 310 58.68 -31.35 17.94
N GLN A 311 57.95 -30.37 18.48
CA GLN A 311 58.48 -29.24 19.24
C GLN A 311 57.58 -28.96 20.45
N PHE A 312 58.04 -28.19 21.44
CA PHE A 312 57.15 -27.72 22.50
C PHE A 312 56.14 -26.71 21.95
N ARG A 313 54.90 -26.77 22.46
CA ARG A 313 53.90 -25.72 22.28
C ARG A 313 54.45 -24.39 22.81
N ARG A 314 54.21 -23.26 22.12
CA ARG A 314 54.78 -21.95 22.47
C ARG A 314 53.80 -20.78 22.38
N ALA A 315 52.93 -20.74 21.38
CA ALA A 315 51.63 -20.07 21.49
C ALA A 315 50.62 -20.75 20.56
N ASP A 316 49.41 -20.99 21.06
CA ASP A 316 48.28 -21.48 20.28
C ASP A 316 47.25 -20.35 20.14
N SER A 317 46.69 -20.20 18.93
CA SER A 317 45.52 -19.35 18.70
C SER A 317 44.28 -20.24 18.66
N ILE A 318 43.21 -19.82 19.34
CA ILE A 318 41.99 -20.60 19.50
C ILE A 318 40.80 -19.72 19.09
N PRO A 319 40.08 -20.03 18.01
CA PRO A 319 38.89 -19.28 17.60
C PRO A 319 37.78 -19.42 18.65
N GLN A 320 37.11 -18.32 18.99
CA GLN A 320 36.01 -18.24 19.96
C GLN A 320 34.83 -17.48 19.33
N ARG A 321 33.60 -17.81 19.77
CA ARG A 321 32.31 -17.35 19.24
C ARG A 321 31.35 -17.11 20.41
#